data_AF-A0A4Q8UGU0-F1
#
_entry.id   AF-A0A4Q8UGU0-F1
#
_cell.length_a   1.000
_cell.length_b   1.000
_cell.length_c   1.000
_cell.angle_alpha   90.00
_cell.angle_beta   90.00
_cell.angle_gamma   90.00
#
_symmetry.space_group_name_H-M   'P 1'
#
loop_
_entity.id
_entity.type
_entity.pdbx_description
1 polymer ?
#
loop_
_entity_poly.entity_id
_entity_poly.type
_entity_poly.pdbx_seq_one_letter_code
_entity_poly.pdbx_strand_id
1 'polypeptide(L)'
;MFWVIAIAQIPTLPLIHVFIEKESNAAVAWIVTLLTGWTVIHYLAQIYSTKFNPITINNSELRYRYGLSWSANIPIALIKEARSLSFNDSYTGMSHFVSPIGSTKNVILEFKKPMTFKGQFGRFKRRSSAVLSVDDPTTFLKALQRNSNVAT
;
A
#
# COMPACT_ATOMS: atom_id res chain seq x y z
N MET A 1 -8.73 4.34 -9.13
CA MET A 1 -7.86 3.98 -10.28
C MET A 1 -7.63 2.47 -10.40
N PHE A 2 -7.33 1.72 -9.33
CA PHE A 2 -7.14 0.26 -9.39
C PHE A 2 -8.34 -0.52 -9.98
N TRP A 3 -9.56 -0.11 -9.64
CA TRP A 3 -10.80 -0.67 -10.19
C TRP A 3 -10.97 -0.47 -11.69
N VAL A 4 -10.39 0.60 -12.25
CA VAL A 4 -10.45 0.89 -13.69
C VAL A 4 -9.64 -0.12 -14.48
N ILE A 5 -8.48 -0.55 -13.96
CA ILE A 5 -7.66 -1.59 -14.60
C ILE A 5 -8.38 -2.93 -14.55
N ALA A 6 -8.99 -3.28 -13.42
CA ALA A 6 -9.78 -4.51 -13.30
C ALA A 6 -10.99 -4.54 -14.25
N ILE A 7 -11.71 -3.42 -14.39
CA ILE A 7 -12.84 -3.29 -15.32
C ILE A 7 -12.37 -3.30 -16.78
N ALA A 8 -11.24 -2.65 -17.09
CA ALA A 8 -10.65 -2.65 -18.44
C ALA A 8 -10.20 -4.04 -18.91
N GLN A 9 -9.92 -4.95 -17.98
CA GLN A 9 -9.60 -6.35 -18.32
C GLN A 9 -10.85 -7.08 -18.85
N ILE A 10 -12.05 -6.83 -18.33
CA ILE A 10 -13.26 -7.61 -18.68
C ILE A 10 -13.51 -7.73 -20.20
N PRO A 11 -13.50 -6.65 -21.01
CA PRO A 11 -13.70 -6.75 -22.46
C PRO A 11 -12.43 -7.12 -23.25
N THR A 12 -11.23 -6.84 -22.72
CA THR A 12 -9.98 -7.07 -23.46
C THR A 12 -9.57 -8.55 -23.51
N LEU A 13 -10.04 -9.36 -22.56
CA LEU A 13 -9.63 -10.76 -22.42
C LEU A 13 -10.13 -11.70 -23.51
N PRO A 14 -11.43 -11.70 -23.89
CA PRO A 14 -11.90 -12.52 -24.99
C PRO A 14 -11.27 -12.09 -26.32
N LEU A 15 -11.09 -10.78 -26.51
CA LEU A 15 -10.50 -10.21 -27.73
C LEU A 15 -9.03 -10.62 -27.90
N ILE A 16 -8.21 -10.50 -26.85
CA ILE A 16 -6.79 -10.88 -26.90
C ILE A 16 -6.64 -12.40 -27.07
N HIS A 17 -7.45 -13.21 -26.37
CA HIS A 17 -7.40 -14.66 -26.51
C HIS A 17 -7.70 -15.11 -27.95
N VAL A 18 -8.81 -14.62 -28.53
CA VAL A 18 -9.22 -14.96 -29.90
C VAL A 18 -8.19 -14.47 -30.93
N PHE A 19 -7.59 -13.29 -30.73
CA PHE A 19 -6.58 -12.77 -31.64
C PHE A 19 -5.29 -13.61 -31.59
N ILE A 20 -4.84 -14.03 -30.40
CA ILE A 20 -3.64 -14.86 -30.23
C ILE A 20 -3.86 -16.29 -30.75
N GLU A 21 -5.05 -16.85 -30.55
CA GLU A 21 -5.40 -18.16 -31.09
C GLU A 21 -5.36 -18.17 -32.62
N LYS A 22 -5.84 -17.09 -33.26
CA LYS A 22 -5.83 -16.96 -34.72
C LYS A 22 -4.45 -16.69 -35.33
N GLU A 23 -3.66 -15.80 -34.72
CA GLU A 23 -2.43 -15.26 -35.33
C GLU A 23 -1.14 -15.89 -34.79
N SER A 24 -1.20 -16.67 -33.71
CA SER A 24 0.00 -17.22 -33.06
C SER A 24 -0.15 -18.70 -32.73
N ASN A 25 -0.59 -19.04 -31.53
CA ASN A 25 -0.54 -20.41 -31.02
C ASN A 25 -1.54 -20.58 -29.87
N ALA A 26 -2.36 -21.63 -29.93
CA ALA A 26 -3.34 -21.96 -28.89
C ALA A 26 -2.73 -22.07 -27.49
N ALA A 27 -1.48 -22.57 -27.35
CA ALA A 27 -0.80 -22.64 -26.07
C ALA A 27 -0.56 -21.25 -25.45
N VAL A 28 -0.19 -20.26 -26.27
CA VAL A 28 0.02 -18.88 -25.81
C VAL A 28 -1.31 -18.24 -25.40
N ALA A 29 -2.39 -18.51 -26.15
CA ALA A 29 -3.73 -18.03 -25.81
C ALA A 29 -4.17 -18.52 -24.42
N TRP A 30 -3.93 -19.79 -24.10
CA TRP A 30 -4.21 -20.36 -22.78
C TRP A 30 -3.32 -19.81 -21.66
N ILE A 31 -2.02 -19.59 -21.92
CA ILE A 31 -1.12 -18.95 -20.95
C ILE A 31 -1.63 -17.56 -20.59
N VAL A 32 -2.06 -16.77 -21.58
CA VAL A 32 -2.64 -15.45 -21.33
C VAL A 32 -3.92 -15.56 -20.50
N THR A 33 -4.83 -16.48 -20.83
CA THR A 33 -6.05 -16.71 -20.04
C THR A 33 -5.74 -17.08 -18.59
N LEU A 34 -4.77 -17.95 -18.35
CA LEU A 34 -4.36 -18.34 -17.00
C LEU A 34 -3.74 -17.16 -16.24
N LEU A 35 -2.84 -16.41 -16.89
CA LEU A 35 -2.19 -15.25 -16.28
C LEU A 35 -3.22 -14.17 -15.91
N THR A 36 -4.25 -14.01 -16.73
CA THR A 36 -5.39 -13.17 -16.42
C THR A 36 -6.21 -13.68 -15.24
N GLY A 37 -6.58 -14.96 -15.22
CA GLY A 37 -7.29 -15.53 -14.08
C GLY A 37 -6.52 -15.28 -12.78
N TRP A 38 -5.19 -15.40 -12.86
CA TRP A 38 -4.28 -15.06 -11.78
C TRP A 38 -4.33 -13.59 -11.36
N THR A 39 -4.40 -12.63 -12.29
CA THR A 39 -4.53 -11.20 -11.92
C THR A 39 -5.83 -10.91 -11.19
N VAL A 40 -6.95 -11.51 -11.60
CA VAL A 40 -8.25 -11.38 -10.92
C VAL A 40 -8.16 -11.90 -9.48
N ILE A 41 -7.60 -13.09 -9.28
CA ILE A 41 -7.36 -13.66 -7.95
C ILE A 41 -6.47 -12.74 -7.12
N HIS A 42 -5.39 -12.23 -7.70
CA HIS A 42 -4.48 -11.31 -7.04
C HIS A 42 -5.20 -10.01 -6.59
N TYR A 43 -6.09 -9.46 -7.41
CA TYR A 43 -6.89 -8.29 -7.05
C TYR A 43 -7.86 -8.58 -5.90
N LEU A 44 -8.56 -9.71 -5.92
CA LEU A 44 -9.42 -10.12 -4.82
C LEU A 44 -8.61 -10.26 -3.53
N ALA A 45 -7.43 -10.89 -3.59
CA ALA A 45 -6.54 -11.02 -2.45
C ALA A 45 -6.07 -9.65 -1.93
N GLN A 46 -5.77 -8.69 -2.80
CA GLN A 46 -5.42 -7.32 -2.41
C GLN A 46 -6.58 -6.62 -1.67
N ILE A 47 -7.81 -6.75 -2.17
CA ILE A 47 -9.01 -6.15 -1.56
C ILE A 47 -9.23 -6.75 -0.17
N TYR A 48 -9.24 -8.07 -0.08
CA TYR A 48 -9.43 -8.77 1.20
C TYR A 48 -8.30 -8.49 2.18
N SER A 49 -7.05 -8.47 1.73
CA SER A 49 -5.92 -8.13 2.58
C SER A 49 -6.02 -6.72 3.14
N THR A 50 -6.53 -5.76 2.36
CA THR A 50 -6.71 -4.37 2.82
C THR A 50 -7.84 -4.29 3.84
N LYS A 51 -8.95 -5.01 3.61
CA LYS A 51 -10.11 -5.05 4.50
C LYS A 51 -9.81 -5.74 5.84
N PHE A 52 -9.08 -6.86 5.82
CA PHE A 52 -8.83 -7.68 7.02
C PHE A 52 -7.58 -7.31 7.78
N ASN A 53 -6.67 -6.51 7.21
CA ASN A 53 -5.47 -6.05 7.88
C ASN A 53 -5.44 -4.52 7.91
N PRO A 54 -6.28 -3.89 8.75
CA PRO A 54 -6.29 -2.44 8.88
C PRO A 54 -4.98 -1.93 9.53
N ILE A 55 -4.77 -0.62 9.43
CA ILE A 55 -3.73 0.06 10.21
C ILE A 55 -4.16 0.02 11.68
N THR A 56 -3.34 -0.58 12.54
CA THR A 56 -3.64 -0.67 13.98
C THR A 56 -2.55 0.00 14.79
N ILE A 57 -2.95 0.78 15.79
CA ILE A 57 -2.04 1.34 16.79
C ILE A 57 -2.19 0.52 18.07
N ASN A 58 -1.10 -0.09 18.53
CA ASN A 58 -0.99 -0.70 19.85
C ASN A 58 -0.27 0.28 20.81
N ASN A 59 -0.09 -0.10 22.07
CA ASN A 59 0.61 0.72 23.05
C ASN A 59 2.10 0.94 22.72
N SER A 60 2.75 0.00 22.03
CA SER A 60 4.19 0.04 21.72
C SER A 60 4.51 0.22 20.23
N GLU A 61 3.61 -0.15 19.32
CA GLU A 61 3.86 -0.14 17.89
C GLU A 61 2.64 0.31 17.05
N LEU A 62 2.93 1.04 15.98
CA LEU A 62 2.04 1.28 14.86
C LEU A 62 2.27 0.20 13.80
N ARG A 63 1.27 -0.65 13.57
CA ARG A 63 1.29 -1.64 12.50
C ARG A 63 0.66 -1.02 11.25
N TYR A 64 1.52 -0.63 10.31
CA TYR A 64 1.10 -0.19 9.00
C TYR A 64 0.93 -1.39 8.07
N ARG A 65 -0.24 -1.49 7.45
CA ARG A 65 -0.60 -2.54 6.49
C ARG A 65 -1.36 -1.88 5.35
N TYR A 66 -0.91 -2.11 4.13
CA TYR A 66 -1.60 -1.66 2.91
C TYR A 66 -1.76 -2.84 1.97
N GLY A 67 -2.83 -3.60 2.18
CA GLY A 67 -3.12 -4.84 1.46
C GLY A 67 -1.91 -5.77 1.41
N LEU A 68 -1.66 -6.35 0.23
CA LEU A 68 -0.46 -7.14 -0.04
C LEU A 68 0.74 -6.25 -0.38
N SER A 69 0.52 -4.96 -0.69
CA SER A 69 1.54 -4.09 -1.29
C SER A 69 2.69 -3.76 -0.38
N TRP A 70 2.39 -3.26 0.83
CA TRP A 70 3.41 -2.82 1.78
C TRP A 70 2.97 -3.06 3.23
N SER A 71 3.93 -3.39 4.08
CA SER A 71 3.76 -3.57 5.51
C SER A 71 4.96 -3.04 6.28
N ALA A 72 4.71 -2.48 7.45
CA ALA A 72 5.74 -2.07 8.40
C ALA A 72 5.22 -2.16 9.83
N ASN A 73 6.11 -2.52 10.77
CA ASN A 73 5.87 -2.38 12.20
C ASN A 73 6.76 -1.23 12.67
N ILE A 74 6.15 -0.17 13.15
CA ILE A 74 6.82 1.07 13.51
C ILE A 74 6.68 1.23 15.03
N PRO A 75 7.75 1.02 15.82
CA PRO A 75 7.72 1.31 17.24
C PRO A 75 7.38 2.77 17.50
N ILE A 76 6.43 3.05 18.39
CA ILE A 76 5.99 4.43 18.68
C ILE A 76 7.16 5.28 19.20
N ALA A 77 8.06 4.68 19.99
CA ALA A 77 9.26 5.35 20.50
C ALA A 77 10.21 5.87 19.41
N LEU A 78 10.16 5.30 18.20
CA LEU A 78 10.99 5.72 17.05
C LEU A 78 10.32 6.81 16.21
N ILE A 79 9.06 7.15 16.47
CA ILE A 79 8.40 8.28 15.83
C ILE A 79 8.97 9.56 16.44
N LYS A 80 9.57 10.41 15.62
CA LYS A 80 10.06 11.73 15.99
C LYS A 80 8.93 12.74 16.00
N GLU A 81 8.14 12.73 14.93
CA GLU A 81 7.05 13.66 14.72
C GLU A 81 5.95 13.00 13.87
N ALA A 82 4.70 13.33 14.18
CA ALA A 82 3.54 12.93 13.41
C ALA A 82 2.65 14.16 13.22
N ARG A 83 2.37 14.52 11.97
CA ARG A 83 1.51 15.68 11.64
C ARG A 83 0.64 15.40 10.42
N SER A 84 -0.42 16.18 10.28
CA SER A 84 -1.22 16.17 9.06
C SER A 84 -0.39 16.73 7.90
N LEU A 85 -0.53 16.15 6.72
CA LEU A 85 0.15 16.62 5.52
C LEU A 85 -0.45 17.97 5.11
N SER A 86 0.40 18.98 4.95
CA SER A 86 0.04 20.30 4.43
C SER A 86 0.27 20.36 2.92
N PHE A 87 -0.43 21.26 2.23
CA PHE A 87 -0.25 21.47 0.79
C PHE A 87 1.17 21.90 0.41
N ASN A 88 1.87 22.59 1.31
CA ASN A 88 3.26 23.02 1.11
C ASN A 88 4.31 21.94 1.42
N ASP A 89 3.91 20.78 1.94
CA ASP A 89 4.86 19.71 2.24
C ASP A 89 5.37 19.05 0.94
N SER A 90 6.67 19.16 0.69
CA SER A 90 7.34 18.40 -0.38
C SER A 90 7.77 17.02 0.15
N TYR A 91 7.21 15.97 -0.45
CA TYR A 91 7.53 14.57 -0.12
C TYR A 91 7.96 13.77 -1.35
N THR A 92 8.40 14.45 -2.41
CA THR A 92 8.72 13.87 -3.72
C THR A 92 10.09 13.17 -3.78
N GLY A 93 10.81 13.09 -2.66
CA GLY A 93 12.14 12.48 -2.57
C GLY A 93 12.15 10.99 -2.19
N MET A 94 13.25 10.30 -2.54
CA MET A 94 13.50 8.91 -2.13
C MET A 94 13.71 8.72 -0.62
N SER A 95 13.77 9.79 0.17
CA SER A 95 13.78 9.77 1.64
C SER A 95 12.44 9.33 2.24
N HIS A 96 11.33 9.58 1.52
CA HIS A 96 9.98 9.30 1.98
C HIS A 96 9.50 7.94 1.49
N PHE A 97 8.92 7.16 2.40
CA PHE A 97 7.97 6.13 2.00
C PHE A 97 6.66 6.81 1.64
N VAL A 98 6.10 6.53 0.48
CA VAL A 98 4.80 7.11 0.06
C VAL A 98 3.81 5.98 -0.07
N SER A 99 2.64 6.14 0.55
CA SER A 99 1.55 5.17 0.43
C SER A 99 1.18 4.93 -1.03
N PRO A 100 0.74 3.70 -1.39
CA PRO A 100 0.56 3.32 -2.78
C PRO A 100 -0.44 4.21 -3.55
N ILE A 101 -0.32 4.17 -4.88
CA ILE A 101 -1.15 4.94 -5.80
C ILE A 101 -2.64 4.71 -5.52
N GLY A 102 -3.40 5.80 -5.41
CA GLY A 102 -4.84 5.79 -5.13
C GLY A 102 -5.22 6.00 -3.66
N SER A 103 -4.26 6.05 -2.74
CA SER A 103 -4.49 6.38 -1.34
C SER A 103 -4.50 7.89 -1.09
N THR A 104 -5.38 8.39 -0.23
CA THR A 104 -5.44 9.80 0.22
C THR A 104 -4.27 10.10 1.15
N LYS A 105 -3.18 10.66 0.61
CA LYS A 105 -1.99 11.04 1.38
C LYS A 105 -2.34 12.18 2.33
N ASN A 106 -2.44 11.91 3.63
CA ASN A 106 -2.96 12.89 4.58
C ASN A 106 -2.16 13.00 5.89
N VAL A 107 -1.26 12.07 6.17
CA VAL A 107 -0.42 12.12 7.37
C VAL A 107 1.03 11.93 6.98
N ILE A 108 1.94 12.68 7.60
CA ILE A 108 3.38 12.47 7.50
C ILE A 108 3.95 12.09 8.87
N LEU A 109 4.75 11.03 8.86
CA LEU A 109 5.53 10.55 9.99
C LEU A 109 7.00 10.76 9.71
N GLU A 110 7.71 11.35 10.67
CA GLU A 110 9.17 11.41 10.67
C GLU A 110 9.70 10.45 11.72
N PHE A 111 10.73 9.68 11.36
CA PHE A 111 11.33 8.69 12.25
C PHE A 111 12.68 9.17 12.77
N LYS A 112 12.97 8.86 14.03
CA LYS A 112 14.29 9.08 14.66
C LYS A 112 15.38 8.26 13.98
N LYS A 113 15.04 7.08 13.47
CA LYS A 113 15.91 6.19 12.71
C LYS A 113 15.18 5.69 11.46
N PRO A 114 15.88 5.47 10.32
CA PRO A 114 15.22 4.99 9.11
C PRO A 114 14.58 3.61 9.30
N MET A 115 13.30 3.50 8.94
CA MET A 115 12.47 2.30 9.07
C MET A 115 12.40 1.53 7.76
N THR A 116 12.27 0.21 7.86
CA THR A 116 12.15 -0.69 6.70
C THR A 116 10.69 -1.04 6.43
N PHE A 117 10.22 -0.70 5.24
CA PHE A 117 8.93 -1.11 4.69
C PHE A 117 9.14 -2.36 3.85
N LYS A 118 8.40 -3.42 4.18
CA LYS A 118 8.39 -4.69 3.44
C LYS A 118 7.31 -4.63 2.38
N GLY A 119 7.66 -4.88 1.13
CA GLY A 119 6.75 -4.90 0.00
C GLY A 119 6.59 -6.31 -0.58
N GLN A 120 5.76 -6.41 -1.62
CA GLN A 120 5.58 -7.65 -2.38
C GLN A 120 6.90 -8.16 -2.96
N PHE A 121 6.98 -9.49 -3.16
CA PHE A 121 8.10 -10.17 -3.82
C PHE A 121 9.47 -9.90 -3.18
N GLY A 122 9.53 -9.78 -1.84
CA GLY A 122 10.79 -9.55 -1.12
C GLY A 122 11.38 -8.15 -1.31
N ARG A 123 10.60 -7.18 -1.78
CA ARG A 123 11.06 -5.79 -1.89
C ARG A 123 11.16 -5.15 -0.51
N PHE A 124 12.23 -4.41 -0.26
CA PHE A 124 12.40 -3.64 0.98
C PHE A 124 12.75 -2.19 0.66
N LYS A 125 12.13 -1.25 1.38
CA LYS A 125 12.45 0.18 1.28
C LYS A 125 12.79 0.72 2.66
N ARG A 126 14.01 1.20 2.84
CA ARG A 126 14.44 1.87 4.07
C ARG A 126 14.28 3.38 3.91
N ARG A 127 13.50 4.02 4.79
CA ARG A 127 13.06 5.42 4.66
C ARG A 127 13.05 6.13 6.00
N SER A 128 13.44 7.41 6.02
CA SER A 128 13.48 8.24 7.24
C SER A 128 12.14 8.87 7.59
N SER A 129 11.23 8.91 6.63
CA SER A 129 9.88 9.46 6.78
C SER A 129 8.88 8.62 6.00
N ALA A 130 7.60 8.71 6.37
CA ALA A 130 6.51 8.03 5.70
C ALA A 130 5.29 8.93 5.56
N VAL A 131 4.79 9.05 4.32
CA VAL A 131 3.52 9.68 4.00
C VAL A 131 2.45 8.60 3.94
N LEU A 132 1.59 8.61 4.94
CA LEU A 132 0.53 7.65 5.14
C LEU A 132 -0.81 8.18 4.61
N SER A 133 -1.65 7.23 4.24
CA SER A 133 -3.07 7.44 4.01
C SER A 133 -3.82 6.74 5.13
N VAL A 134 -4.56 7.52 5.90
CA VAL A 134 -5.35 7.06 7.05
C VAL A 134 -6.79 7.52 6.86
N ASP A 135 -7.76 6.75 7.36
CA ASP A 135 -9.18 7.10 7.19
C ASP A 135 -9.54 8.42 7.88
N ASP A 136 -9.15 8.59 9.15
CA ASP A 136 -9.30 9.83 9.91
C ASP A 136 -7.95 10.29 10.48
N PRO A 137 -7.32 11.33 9.88
CA PRO A 137 -6.02 11.82 10.32
C PRO A 137 -6.09 12.43 11.73
N THR A 138 -7.22 13.03 12.13
CA THR A 138 -7.32 13.71 13.43
C THR A 138 -7.38 12.71 14.57
N THR A 139 -8.21 11.67 14.44
CA THR A 139 -8.31 10.60 15.44
C THR A 139 -7.00 9.80 15.51
N PHE A 140 -6.37 9.55 14.37
CA PHE A 140 -5.08 8.86 14.30
C PHE A 140 -3.96 9.60 15.04
N LEU A 141 -3.82 10.91 14.82
CA LEU A 141 -2.80 11.71 15.48
C LEU A 141 -3.02 11.79 17.00
N LYS A 142 -4.27 11.94 17.45
CA LYS A 142 -4.60 11.89 18.88
C LYS A 142 -4.25 10.54 19.51
N ALA A 143 -4.52 9.43 18.82
CA ALA A 143 -4.19 8.09 19.30
C ALA A 143 -2.67 7.89 19.43
N LEU A 144 -1.88 8.40 18.46
CA LEU A 144 -0.42 8.36 18.54
C LEU A 144 0.12 9.18 19.72
N GLN A 145 -0.38 10.40 19.92
CA GLN A 145 0.04 11.27 21.03
C GLN A 145 -0.27 10.66 22.40
N ARG A 146 -1.43 10.03 22.55
CA ARG A 146 -1.81 9.35 23.79
C ARG A 146 -0.81 8.24 24.12
N ASN A 147 -0.40 7.44 23.14
CA ASN A 147 0.49 6.31 23.38
C ASN A 147 1.97 6.72 23.49
N SER A 148 2.39 7.85 22.90
CA SER A 148 3.74 8.38 23.11
C SER A 148 3.96 8.85 24.55
N ASN A 149 2.94 9.42 25.19
CA ASN A 149 3.02 9.93 26.56
C ASN A 149 2.99 8.82 27.63
N VAL A 150 2.57 7.60 27.26
CA VAL A 150 2.59 6.43 28.15
C VAL A 150 3.95 5.72 28.13
N ALA A 151 4.80 6.02 27.15
CA ALA A 151 6.14 5.44 27.01
C ALA A 151 7.26 6.27 27.67
N THR A 152 6.91 7.36 28.35
CA THR A 152 7.77 8.19 29.21
C THR A 152 7.39 7.98 30.67
#